data_AF-A0A954Z939-F1
#
_entry.id   AF-A0A954Z939-F1
#
_cell.length_a   1.000
_cell.length_b   1.000
_cell.length_c   1.000
_cell.angle_alpha   90.00
_cell.angle_beta   90.00
_cell.angle_gamma   90.00
#
_symmetry.space_group_name_H-M   'P 1'
#
loop_
_entity.id
_entity.type
_entity.pdbx_description
1 polymer ?
#
loop_
_entity_poly.entity_id
_entity_poly.type
_entity_poly.pdbx_seq_one_letter_code
_entity_poly.pdbx_strand_id
1 'polypeptide(L)'
;MACLFPHTIAASVTPFAWRWQRVCAAICATSMFLVGSGVISRGAAVAFAQPLWSEDGEGGLGNVVDHTNAAYPLLQSEVASQGSYAFHLAHPSPQDNWFELDRTLTIGNQTKLFFQSRLGFATSEQVARVQASTDGGATWSVDLFAQPGDGGPGESLFQLRTVDLSSVANQDVRFRFLYEFNTGSYFPQASQGVGWYVDDIQVSDQFAKTLYSIGDPTPHEQLYLEYLNRARADALLEASRLAQETDPQIVASYDAFNVTPENIETQFAWYVQEGHIPLHAQPLSFNAKLLEAARLHSQDMFENEFQEHQSSANPPSPLTPNATLGMRMDIVDYQGRAGENIFAYAKSAAQGHAGFDVDWGNRTNFGPAYNPAFDGQGMQNEAGHRLNIHDVGFNEVGVGVINGTHGSVGPQVVTQDFGEASGAAFVTGVVYEDLNGNNFYDVGEGRGGIRVDVEGSGYYAVSAASGGYSIPVDGDGQYLVRFSGGGYADYAGVIQIADGFNAKVDYLVASGVAIGGDFDGDGDVDADDYARWASSYGSMTSDADADGDGDSDGGDLLVWQQQFGEGLAGLAVAVPEPAAWALAIFASGMAILHRRRV
;
A
#
# COMPACT_ATOMS: atom_id res chain seq x y z
N MET A 1 4.46 39.19 -62.29
CA MET A 1 4.15 39.87 -63.56
C MET A 1 2.62 39.88 -63.70
N ALA A 2 1.99 41.08 -63.70
CA ALA A 2 0.54 41.39 -63.88
C ALA A 2 -0.45 40.67 -62.90
N CYS A 3 -1.11 41.27 -61.90
CA CYS A 3 -1.86 42.53 -61.74
C CYS A 3 -3.27 42.55 -62.38
N LEU A 4 -4.28 42.87 -61.53
CA LEU A 4 -5.60 43.51 -61.78
C LEU A 4 -6.89 42.65 -61.68
N PHE A 5 -7.54 42.68 -60.50
CA PHE A 5 -8.82 43.38 -60.12
C PHE A 5 -9.95 43.57 -61.18
N PRO A 6 -11.22 43.95 -60.80
CA PRO A 6 -11.96 43.82 -59.51
C PRO A 6 -13.52 43.67 -59.65
N HIS A 7 -14.24 43.86 -58.50
CA HIS A 7 -15.61 44.43 -58.33
C HIS A 7 -16.82 43.46 -58.47
N THR A 8 -17.92 43.46 -57.66
CA THR A 8 -18.37 44.02 -56.36
C THR A 8 -19.90 43.67 -56.19
N ILE A 9 -20.43 43.59 -54.94
CA ILE A 9 -21.84 43.86 -54.49
C ILE A 9 -22.92 42.79 -54.85
N ALA A 10 -23.89 42.34 -54.03
CA ALA A 10 -24.41 42.68 -52.69
C ALA A 10 -25.20 41.52 -52.02
N ALA A 11 -25.27 41.59 -50.68
CA ALA A 11 -26.38 41.35 -49.74
C ALA A 11 -27.29 40.08 -49.76
N SER A 12 -27.27 39.43 -48.58
CA SER A 12 -28.37 38.87 -47.77
C SER A 12 -29.22 37.70 -48.30
N VAL A 13 -29.17 36.54 -47.62
CA VAL A 13 -30.14 36.03 -46.61
C VAL A 13 -29.50 34.81 -45.89
N THR A 14 -29.73 34.69 -44.58
CA THR A 14 -29.20 33.74 -43.56
C THR A 14 -29.87 32.34 -43.57
N PRO A 15 -29.63 31.43 -42.60
CA PRO A 15 -28.43 30.59 -42.40
C PRO A 15 -28.79 29.08 -42.19
N PHE A 16 -27.88 28.12 -42.33
CA PHE A 16 -27.94 26.86 -41.54
C PHE A 16 -26.60 26.10 -41.56
N ALA A 17 -26.20 25.66 -40.35
CA ALA A 17 -25.29 24.56 -40.00
C ALA A 17 -23.75 24.72 -40.10
N TRP A 18 -23.18 24.97 -38.91
CA TRP A 18 -22.07 24.25 -38.25
C TRP A 18 -20.71 24.09 -38.95
N ARG A 19 -19.74 24.88 -38.49
CA ARG A 19 -18.29 24.58 -38.49
C ARG A 19 -17.84 24.36 -37.04
N TRP A 20 -17.08 23.29 -36.80
CA TRP A 20 -16.18 23.18 -35.64
C TRP A 20 -14.74 23.18 -36.14
N GLN A 21 -13.96 24.18 -35.73
CA GLN A 21 -12.50 24.16 -35.77
C GLN A 21 -12.00 24.61 -34.40
N ARG A 22 -11.23 23.71 -33.78
CA ARG A 22 -10.05 23.90 -32.91
C ARG A 22 -10.05 25.07 -31.92
N VAL A 23 -9.74 24.77 -30.67
CA VAL A 23 -8.47 25.13 -30.00
C VAL A 23 -8.46 24.51 -28.60
N CYS A 24 -7.43 23.70 -28.31
CA CYS A 24 -7.09 23.23 -26.97
C CYS A 24 -6.37 24.36 -26.22
N ALA A 25 -6.84 24.71 -25.03
CA ALA A 25 -6.05 25.37 -23.99
C ALA A 25 -6.70 25.16 -22.61
N ALA A 26 -5.96 24.46 -21.75
CA ALA A 26 -5.91 24.49 -20.28
C ALA A 26 -7.13 25.00 -19.49
N ILE A 27 -7.71 24.14 -18.63
CA ILE A 27 -8.34 24.57 -17.38
C ILE A 27 -7.96 23.60 -16.26
N CYS A 28 -7.20 24.11 -15.31
CA CYS A 28 -7.06 23.61 -13.96
C CYS A 28 -8.18 24.23 -13.10
N ALA A 29 -8.76 23.41 -12.22
CA ALA A 29 -9.47 23.74 -10.97
C ALA A 29 -10.45 24.95 -10.95
N THR A 30 -11.76 24.68 -10.98
CA THR A 30 -12.72 25.13 -9.93
C THR A 30 -14.09 24.50 -10.17
N SER A 31 -14.58 23.65 -9.25
CA SER A 31 -15.98 23.24 -9.23
C SER A 31 -16.59 23.62 -7.88
N MET A 32 -17.12 24.85 -7.82
CA MET A 32 -18.11 25.27 -6.82
C MET A 32 -19.51 24.89 -7.30
N PHE A 33 -20.30 24.40 -6.35
CA PHE A 33 -21.69 23.96 -6.43
C PHE A 33 -22.64 24.89 -7.23
N LEU A 34 -23.52 24.27 -8.02
CA LEU A 34 -24.90 24.74 -8.18
C LEU A 34 -25.88 23.56 -8.07
N VAL A 35 -26.86 23.73 -7.19
CA VAL A 35 -27.86 22.76 -6.75
C VAL A 35 -28.96 22.59 -7.81
N GLY A 36 -29.27 21.34 -8.15
CA GLY A 36 -30.45 20.92 -8.91
C GLY A 36 -31.01 19.64 -8.30
N SER A 37 -32.24 19.70 -7.82
CA SER A 37 -32.92 18.69 -7.01
C SER A 37 -33.01 17.32 -7.69
N GLY A 38 -32.38 16.33 -7.06
CA GLY A 38 -32.54 14.91 -7.30
C GLY A 38 -32.00 14.18 -6.08
N VAL A 39 -32.87 13.51 -5.33
CA VAL A 39 -32.47 12.71 -4.17
C VAL A 39 -31.73 11.48 -4.71
N ILE A 40 -30.41 11.56 -4.74
CA ILE A 40 -29.52 10.41 -4.78
C ILE A 40 -29.03 10.25 -3.35
N SER A 41 -29.33 9.12 -2.72
CA SER A 41 -28.71 8.72 -1.47
C SER A 41 -27.21 8.62 -1.71
N ARG A 42 -26.48 9.67 -1.36
CA ARG A 42 -25.02 9.60 -1.26
C ARG A 42 -24.73 8.59 -0.16
N GLY A 43 -24.10 7.46 -0.54
CA GLY A 43 -23.38 6.65 0.42
C GLY A 43 -22.50 7.59 1.26
N ALA A 44 -22.49 7.37 2.57
CA ALA A 44 -21.71 8.18 3.49
C ALA A 44 -20.24 8.08 3.07
N ALA A 45 -19.74 9.08 2.35
CA ALA A 45 -18.32 9.30 2.25
C ALA A 45 -17.86 9.54 3.69
N VAL A 46 -17.09 8.59 4.24
CA VAL A 46 -16.39 8.77 5.50
C VAL A 46 -15.47 9.97 5.29
N ALA A 47 -15.90 11.15 5.72
CA ALA A 47 -15.11 12.34 5.68
C ALA A 47 -14.03 12.20 6.74
N PHE A 48 -12.83 11.76 6.33
CA PHE A 48 -11.67 11.73 7.22
C PHE A 48 -11.33 13.17 7.61
N ALA A 49 -11.32 13.45 8.92
CA ALA A 49 -11.05 14.77 9.45
C ALA A 49 -9.68 15.26 8.96
N GLN A 50 -9.67 16.39 8.24
CA GLN A 50 -8.44 17.03 7.82
C GLN A 50 -7.72 17.61 9.05
N PRO A 51 -6.38 17.57 9.09
CA PRO A 51 -5.64 18.17 10.19
C PRO A 51 -5.96 19.68 10.27
N LEU A 52 -5.91 20.25 11.48
CA LEU A 52 -6.01 21.70 11.67
C LEU A 52 -4.91 22.40 10.85
N TRP A 53 -3.74 21.79 10.82
CA TRP A 53 -2.62 22.23 10.00
C TRP A 53 -1.58 21.12 9.82
N SER A 54 -0.86 21.11 8.70
CA SER A 54 0.24 20.20 8.42
C SER A 54 1.40 20.86 7.66
N GLU A 55 2.58 20.26 7.76
CA GLU A 55 3.82 20.61 7.05
C GLU A 55 4.75 19.39 6.96
N ASP A 56 5.24 19.10 5.76
CA ASP A 56 6.01 17.90 5.40
C ASP A 56 7.34 18.25 4.69
N GLY A 57 7.70 19.52 4.57
CA GLY A 57 8.93 19.97 3.92
C GLY A 57 8.88 19.95 2.38
N GLU A 58 7.90 19.30 1.76
CA GLU A 58 7.74 19.20 0.31
C GLU A 58 7.41 20.55 -0.34
N GLY A 59 6.79 21.45 0.42
CA GLY A 59 6.51 22.83 0.03
C GLY A 59 7.72 23.78 0.13
N GLY A 60 8.88 23.29 0.56
CA GLY A 60 10.04 24.10 0.92
C GLY A 60 9.86 24.83 2.26
N LEU A 61 10.67 25.86 2.51
CA LEU A 61 10.64 26.61 3.79
C LEU A 61 9.48 27.62 3.90
N GLY A 62 8.45 27.54 3.05
CA GLY A 62 7.42 28.57 2.94
C GLY A 62 6.52 28.72 4.17
N ASN A 63 6.44 27.70 5.03
CA ASN A 63 5.63 27.73 6.26
C ASN A 63 6.46 27.65 7.55
N VAL A 64 7.78 27.76 7.46
CA VAL A 64 8.68 27.72 8.62
C VAL A 64 9.66 28.89 8.60
N VAL A 65 10.08 29.35 9.77
CA VAL A 65 11.17 30.31 9.92
C VAL A 65 12.41 29.56 10.37
N ASP A 66 13.42 29.54 9.50
CA ASP A 66 14.70 28.87 9.71
C ASP A 66 15.62 29.71 10.62
N HIS A 67 16.06 29.11 11.72
CA HIS A 67 17.06 29.67 12.64
C HIS A 67 18.29 28.76 12.80
N THR A 68 18.56 27.92 11.80
CA THR A 68 19.75 27.08 11.76
C THR A 68 21.01 27.88 11.40
N ASN A 69 22.17 27.31 11.73
CA ASN A 69 23.46 27.79 11.26
C ASN A 69 23.57 27.62 9.74
N ALA A 70 23.95 28.68 9.02
CA ALA A 70 24.14 28.70 7.56
C ALA A 70 25.19 27.69 7.02
N ALA A 71 25.83 26.91 7.88
CA ALA A 71 26.76 25.85 7.50
C ALA A 71 26.10 24.62 6.83
N TYR A 72 24.78 24.44 6.99
CA TYR A 72 24.00 23.38 6.34
C TYR A 72 22.56 23.86 6.09
N PRO A 73 21.84 23.30 5.10
CA PRO A 73 20.44 23.64 4.88
C PRO A 73 19.54 22.95 5.90
N LEU A 74 18.52 23.65 6.41
CA LEU A 74 17.47 23.05 7.24
C LEU A 74 16.69 21.97 6.49
N LEU A 75 16.43 22.14 5.18
CA LEU A 75 15.72 21.16 4.37
C LEU A 75 16.71 20.28 3.60
N GLN A 76 16.53 18.96 3.64
CA GLN A 76 17.37 18.00 2.93
C GLN A 76 16.56 16.85 2.33
N SER A 77 17.13 16.12 1.38
CA SER A 77 16.47 15.03 0.63
C SER A 77 17.19 13.68 0.72
N GLU A 78 18.10 13.53 1.67
CA GLU A 78 18.88 12.29 1.86
C GLU A 78 18.16 11.31 2.80
N VAL A 79 17.33 11.83 3.71
CA VAL A 79 16.58 11.06 4.71
C VAL A 79 15.21 11.71 4.91
N ALA A 80 14.13 11.10 4.41
CA ALA A 80 12.76 11.56 4.63
C ALA A 80 11.90 10.40 5.17
N SER A 81 10.87 10.72 5.94
CA SER A 81 9.90 9.73 6.41
C SER A 81 8.87 9.45 5.33
N GLN A 82 8.39 10.52 4.69
CA GLN A 82 7.49 10.48 3.54
C GLN A 82 7.99 11.47 2.49
N GLY A 83 7.63 11.24 1.24
CA GLY A 83 8.06 12.15 0.17
C GLY A 83 9.58 12.14 -0.07
N SER A 84 10.10 13.31 -0.45
CA SER A 84 11.47 13.53 -0.86
C SER A 84 12.29 14.35 0.13
N TYR A 85 11.67 15.09 1.03
CA TYR A 85 12.34 16.05 1.90
C TYR A 85 11.96 15.88 3.37
N ALA A 86 12.89 16.19 4.27
CA ALA A 86 12.59 16.38 5.69
C ALA A 86 13.47 17.49 6.29
N PHE A 87 13.03 18.04 7.42
CA PHE A 87 13.81 19.02 8.17
C PHE A 87 14.93 18.34 8.95
N HIS A 88 16.14 18.91 8.91
CA HIS A 88 17.32 18.40 9.56
C HIS A 88 17.94 19.46 10.48
N LEU A 89 18.15 19.09 11.74
CA LEU A 89 18.81 19.91 12.74
C LEU A 89 20.07 19.20 13.24
N ALA A 90 21.21 19.89 13.15
CA ALA A 90 22.52 19.36 13.52
C ALA A 90 23.38 20.41 14.23
N HIS A 91 24.46 19.97 14.87
CA HIS A 91 25.38 20.84 15.61
C HIS A 91 26.77 20.86 14.96
N PRO A 92 26.99 21.51 13.79
CA PRO A 92 28.35 21.72 13.26
C PRO A 92 29.19 22.63 14.17
N SER A 93 28.54 23.38 15.05
CA SER A 93 29.10 24.22 16.11
C SER A 93 28.27 24.04 17.39
N PRO A 94 28.82 24.35 18.58
CA PRO A 94 28.13 24.15 19.86
C PRO A 94 27.13 25.30 20.14
N GLN A 95 26.13 25.41 19.28
CA GLN A 95 25.06 26.41 19.35
C GLN A 95 23.75 25.72 19.03
N ASP A 96 22.69 26.05 19.76
CA ASP A 96 21.34 25.57 19.46
C ASP A 96 20.93 25.89 18.02
N ASN A 97 20.21 24.97 17.39
CA ASN A 97 19.61 25.16 16.08
C ASN A 97 18.13 24.85 16.18
N TRP A 98 17.28 25.66 15.55
CA TRP A 98 15.85 25.44 15.58
C TRP A 98 15.18 25.99 14.33
N PHE A 99 13.93 25.60 14.15
CA PHE A 99 12.99 26.32 13.29
C PHE A 99 11.66 26.49 14.02
N GLU A 100 10.92 27.51 13.65
CA GLU A 100 9.56 27.74 14.16
C GLU A 100 8.54 27.63 13.03
N LEU A 101 7.34 27.20 13.38
CA LEU A 101 6.23 27.24 12.44
C LEU A 101 5.83 28.71 12.22
N ASP A 102 5.71 29.13 10.96
CA ASP A 102 5.29 30.50 10.62
C ASP A 102 3.76 30.65 10.69
N ARG A 103 3.21 30.26 11.84
CA ARG A 103 1.76 30.26 12.10
C ARG A 103 1.45 30.29 13.59
N THR A 104 0.32 30.90 13.90
CA THR A 104 -0.34 30.78 15.20
C THR A 104 -1.58 29.91 15.04
N LEU A 105 -1.74 28.91 15.91
CA LEU A 105 -2.82 27.93 15.87
C LEU A 105 -3.63 27.98 17.17
N THR A 106 -4.95 28.02 17.06
CA THR A 106 -5.85 27.90 18.23
C THR A 106 -6.01 26.43 18.59
N ILE A 107 -5.53 26.04 19.77
CA ILE A 107 -5.48 24.62 20.19
C ILE A 107 -6.79 24.22 20.88
N GLY A 108 -7.44 23.15 20.41
CA GLY A 108 -8.62 22.57 21.06
C GLY A 108 -8.28 21.63 22.21
N ASN A 109 -9.30 21.17 22.95
CA ASN A 109 -9.12 20.26 24.09
C ASN A 109 -8.65 18.85 23.71
N GLN A 110 -8.86 18.43 22.45
CA GLN A 110 -8.46 17.11 21.96
C GLN A 110 -7.29 17.19 20.98
N THR A 111 -6.84 18.40 20.67
CA THR A 111 -5.81 18.64 19.69
C THR A 111 -4.45 18.19 20.23
N LYS A 112 -3.71 17.51 19.38
CA LYS A 112 -2.37 16.99 19.61
C LYS A 112 -1.44 17.52 18.54
N LEU A 113 -0.15 17.44 18.80
CA LEU A 113 0.89 17.61 17.80
C LEU A 113 1.47 16.24 17.45
N PHE A 114 1.52 15.94 16.17
CA PHE A 114 2.15 14.75 15.61
C PHE A 114 3.32 15.17 14.73
N PHE A 115 4.38 14.35 14.69
CA PHE A 115 5.48 14.50 13.74
C PHE A 115 6.27 13.20 13.69
N GLN A 116 6.83 12.89 12.53
CA GLN A 116 7.82 11.85 12.37
C GLN A 116 9.17 12.36 12.85
N SER A 117 9.84 11.57 13.71
CA SER A 117 11.11 11.94 14.34
C SER A 117 12.14 10.85 14.13
N ARG A 118 13.35 11.23 13.72
CA ARG A 118 14.53 10.35 13.77
C ARG A 118 15.70 11.09 14.39
N LEU A 119 16.03 10.78 15.64
CA LEU A 119 17.24 11.28 16.30
C LEU A 119 18.37 10.29 16.07
N GLY A 120 19.25 10.58 15.11
CA GLY A 120 20.40 9.75 14.76
C GLY A 120 21.59 9.95 15.71
N PHE A 121 22.81 10.06 15.17
CA PHE A 121 24.00 10.24 15.99
C PHE A 121 23.93 11.52 16.83
N ALA A 122 23.82 11.36 18.14
CA ALA A 122 23.65 12.45 19.10
C ALA A 122 24.18 12.04 20.48
N THR A 123 24.85 12.95 21.18
CA THR A 123 25.19 12.72 22.60
C THR A 123 23.99 13.02 23.49
N SER A 124 24.05 12.62 24.76
CA SER A 124 23.04 13.00 25.77
C SER A 124 22.94 14.52 26.00
N GLU A 125 23.93 15.26 25.54
CA GLU A 125 24.02 16.72 25.63
C GLU A 125 23.41 17.42 24.40
N GLN A 126 23.03 16.66 23.38
CA GLN A 126 22.30 17.13 22.21
C GLN A 126 20.86 16.63 22.30
N VAL A 127 19.92 17.53 22.58
CA VAL A 127 18.54 17.19 22.95
C VAL A 127 17.56 17.72 21.90
N ALA A 128 16.80 16.82 21.29
CA ALA A 128 15.67 17.16 20.44
C ALA A 128 14.48 17.61 21.29
N ARG A 129 13.91 18.78 21.01
CA ARG A 129 12.82 19.37 21.77
C ARG A 129 11.74 19.95 20.89
N VAL A 130 10.52 19.93 21.40
CA VAL A 130 9.42 20.75 20.88
C VAL A 130 8.94 21.68 21.97
N GLN A 131 8.81 22.95 21.64
CA GLN A 131 8.36 23.98 22.56
C GLN A 131 7.21 24.79 21.98
N ALA A 132 6.36 25.28 22.86
CA ALA A 132 5.24 26.15 22.53
C ALA A 132 5.44 27.56 23.11
N SER A 133 4.95 28.54 22.36
CA SER A 133 4.82 29.93 22.77
C SER A 133 3.34 30.33 22.77
N THR A 134 2.89 30.93 23.88
CA THR A 134 1.52 31.43 24.07
C THR A 134 1.46 32.97 24.02
N ASP A 135 2.56 33.63 23.68
CA ASP A 135 2.72 35.08 23.61
C ASP A 135 3.18 35.58 22.24
N GLY A 136 2.89 34.81 21.18
CA GLY A 136 3.17 35.17 19.79
C GLY A 136 4.64 34.95 19.37
N GLY A 137 5.40 34.13 20.10
CA GLY A 137 6.80 33.82 19.83
C GLY A 137 7.79 34.68 20.62
N ALA A 138 7.33 35.49 21.59
CA ALA A 138 8.20 36.31 22.42
C ALA A 138 8.95 35.46 23.47
N THR A 139 8.28 34.45 24.03
CA THR A 139 8.87 33.46 24.93
C THR A 139 8.44 32.04 24.59
N TRP A 140 9.32 31.08 24.91
CA TRP A 140 9.16 29.65 24.59
C TRP A 140 9.22 28.81 25.87
N SER A 141 8.34 29.12 26.82
CA SER A 141 8.40 28.59 28.18
C SER A 141 7.70 27.23 28.38
N VAL A 142 6.97 26.74 27.37
CA VAL A 142 6.26 25.46 27.46
C VAL A 142 7.07 24.40 26.72
N ASP A 143 7.67 23.47 27.47
CA ASP A 143 8.38 22.32 26.92
C ASP A 143 7.38 21.17 26.74
N LEU A 144 7.17 20.74 25.49
CA LEU A 144 6.15 19.77 25.11
C LEU A 144 6.73 18.38 24.84
N PHE A 145 7.96 18.33 24.34
CA PHE A 145 8.68 17.10 24.02
C PHE A 145 10.17 17.29 24.25
N ALA A 146 10.84 16.25 24.74
CA ALA A 146 12.30 16.21 24.88
C ALA A 146 12.82 14.79 24.69
N GLN A 147 13.84 14.62 23.84
CA GLN A 147 14.56 13.37 23.62
C GLN A 147 16.07 13.66 23.58
N PRO A 148 16.83 13.27 24.61
CA PRO A 148 18.29 13.34 24.55
C PRO A 148 18.85 12.25 23.64
N GLY A 149 19.99 12.51 23.01
CA GLY A 149 20.75 11.48 22.30
C GLY A 149 21.26 10.38 23.24
N ASP A 150 21.58 9.22 22.69
CA ASP A 150 22.03 8.05 23.44
C ASP A 150 23.57 7.95 23.57
N GLY A 151 24.31 8.89 22.96
CA GLY A 151 25.77 8.83 22.88
C GLY A 151 26.31 8.02 21.70
N GLY A 152 25.42 7.46 20.88
CA GLY A 152 25.73 6.56 19.77
C GLY A 152 24.90 6.92 18.52
N PRO A 153 24.54 5.93 17.69
CA PRO A 153 23.82 6.14 16.42
C PRO A 153 22.36 6.55 16.55
N GLY A 154 21.76 6.45 17.74
CA GLY A 154 20.35 6.74 17.95
C GLY A 154 19.41 5.86 17.10
N GLU A 155 18.36 6.49 16.57
CA GLU A 155 17.30 5.86 15.81
C GLU A 155 17.72 5.60 14.36
N SER A 156 17.59 4.34 13.93
CA SER A 156 17.83 3.95 12.54
C SER A 156 16.70 4.37 11.59
N LEU A 157 15.50 4.63 12.12
CA LEU A 157 14.25 4.79 11.38
C LEU A 157 13.39 5.89 12.02
N PHE A 158 12.46 6.46 11.26
CA PHE A 158 11.51 7.44 11.81
C PHE A 158 10.56 6.80 12.81
N GLN A 159 10.14 7.59 13.79
CA GLN A 159 9.21 7.23 14.83
C GLN A 159 8.14 8.31 14.95
N LEU A 160 6.87 7.93 14.84
CA LEU A 160 5.76 8.85 15.03
C LEU A 160 5.72 9.31 16.49
N ARG A 161 5.91 10.61 16.71
CA ARG A 161 5.75 11.25 18.02
C ARG A 161 4.34 11.81 18.11
N THR A 162 3.67 11.50 19.22
CA THR A 162 2.39 12.09 19.61
C THR A 162 2.57 12.90 20.86
N VAL A 163 2.32 14.20 20.78
CA VAL A 163 2.50 15.18 21.85
C VAL A 163 1.14 15.71 22.29
N ASP A 164 0.85 15.55 23.57
CA ASP A 164 -0.35 16.11 24.19
C ASP A 164 -0.22 17.63 24.32
N LEU A 165 -1.22 18.37 23.83
CA LEU A 165 -1.28 19.82 23.89
C LEU A 165 -2.27 20.34 24.94
N SER A 166 -2.79 19.47 25.82
CA SER A 166 -3.75 19.84 26.87
C SER A 166 -3.26 20.98 27.78
N SER A 167 -1.94 21.12 27.98
CA SER A 167 -1.33 22.20 28.76
C SER A 167 -1.51 23.60 28.15
N VAL A 168 -1.77 23.67 26.84
CA VAL A 168 -1.99 24.90 26.07
C VAL A 168 -3.35 24.91 25.38
N ALA A 169 -4.28 24.06 25.82
CA ALA A 169 -5.63 24.00 25.28
C ALA A 169 -6.38 25.33 25.44
N ASN A 170 -7.17 25.68 24.44
CA ASN A 170 -7.93 26.92 24.28
C ASN A 170 -7.05 28.19 24.25
N GLN A 171 -5.80 28.06 23.82
CA GLN A 171 -4.88 29.18 23.61
C GLN A 171 -4.43 29.24 22.15
N ASP A 172 -3.99 30.41 21.74
CA ASP A 172 -3.32 30.64 20.47
C ASP A 172 -1.81 30.38 20.66
N VAL A 173 -1.29 29.41 19.92
CA VAL A 173 0.04 28.83 20.15
C VAL A 173 0.89 28.88 18.88
N ARG A 174 2.19 29.19 19.03
CA ARG A 174 3.23 28.93 18.04
C ARG A 174 4.11 27.77 18.52
N PHE A 175 4.66 26.99 17.59
CA PHE A 175 5.55 25.86 17.91
C PHE A 175 6.95 26.08 17.33
N ARG A 176 7.96 25.57 18.02
CA ARG A 176 9.32 25.44 17.50
C ARG A 176 9.89 24.05 17.77
N PHE A 177 10.72 23.60 16.85
CA PHE A 177 11.51 22.39 16.95
C PHE A 177 12.95 22.81 17.21
N LEU A 178 13.44 22.53 18.41
CA LEU A 178 14.72 22.97 18.92
C LEU A 178 15.63 21.76 19.10
N TYR A 179 16.79 21.79 18.45
CA TYR A 179 17.90 20.92 18.78
C TYR A 179 18.86 21.69 19.68
N GLU A 180 18.74 21.42 20.98
CA GLU A 180 19.49 22.08 22.05
C GLU A 180 20.85 21.40 22.23
N PHE A 181 21.90 22.19 22.41
CA PHE A 181 23.17 21.72 22.92
C PHE A 181 23.41 22.28 24.32
N ASN A 182 23.47 21.38 25.30
CA ASN A 182 23.75 21.74 26.69
C ASN A 182 25.22 22.10 26.87
N THR A 183 26.05 21.13 27.28
CA THR A 183 27.49 21.34 27.49
C THR A 183 28.27 20.07 27.20
N GLY A 184 29.59 20.16 27.06
CA GLY A 184 30.44 18.96 26.93
C GLY A 184 30.63 18.47 25.49
N SER A 185 30.58 17.15 25.29
CA SER A 185 30.87 16.53 23.99
C SER A 185 29.62 16.47 23.11
N TYR A 186 29.81 16.64 21.81
CA TYR A 186 28.77 16.59 20.78
C TYR A 186 29.35 16.01 19.49
N PHE A 187 28.50 15.68 18.51
CA PHE A 187 28.92 15.34 17.15
C PHE A 187 28.99 16.62 16.29
N PRO A 188 30.19 17.16 15.97
CA PRO A 188 30.37 18.46 15.36
C PRO A 188 30.21 18.44 13.82
N GLN A 189 29.09 17.90 13.32
CA GLN A 189 28.86 17.72 11.89
C GLN A 189 27.36 17.71 11.55
N ALA A 190 27.05 17.83 10.26
CA ALA A 190 25.69 17.77 9.72
C ALA A 190 25.58 16.71 8.60
N SER A 191 26.44 15.69 8.63
CA SER A 191 26.39 14.58 7.68
C SER A 191 25.12 13.74 7.87
N GLN A 192 24.74 12.99 6.83
CA GLN A 192 23.63 12.03 6.87
C GLN A 192 23.68 11.15 8.12
N GLY A 193 22.52 10.97 8.76
CA GLY A 193 22.35 10.17 9.97
C GLY A 193 22.83 10.81 11.28
N VAL A 194 23.37 12.03 11.26
CA VAL A 194 23.77 12.77 12.48
C VAL A 194 22.72 13.81 12.82
N GLY A 195 22.44 14.03 14.10
CA GLY A 195 21.47 15.03 14.53
C GLY A 195 20.03 14.54 14.44
N TRP A 196 19.10 15.47 14.29
CA TRP A 196 17.66 15.22 14.39
C TRP A 196 16.94 15.53 13.08
N TYR A 197 16.18 14.56 12.59
CA TYR A 197 15.30 14.71 11.44
C TYR A 197 13.85 14.78 11.90
N VAL A 198 13.10 15.72 11.32
CA VAL A 198 11.68 15.97 11.60
C VAL A 198 10.93 16.01 10.28
N ASP A 199 9.80 15.30 10.23
CA ASP A 199 8.96 15.20 9.05
C ASP A 199 7.48 15.06 9.43
N ASP A 200 6.56 15.17 8.47
CA ASP A 200 5.10 14.98 8.61
C ASP A 200 4.49 15.63 9.86
N ILE A 201 4.76 16.92 10.06
CA ILE A 201 4.24 17.68 11.21
C ILE A 201 2.74 17.88 11.00
N GLN A 202 1.93 17.49 11.99
CA GLN A 202 0.48 17.70 11.98
C GLN A 202 -0.03 18.19 13.32
N VAL A 203 -0.89 19.21 13.30
CA VAL A 203 -1.67 19.63 14.47
C VAL A 203 -3.11 19.22 14.20
N SER A 204 -3.64 18.31 15.01
CA SER A 204 -4.95 17.70 14.77
C SER A 204 -5.42 16.93 16.01
N ASP A 205 -6.68 16.53 16.05
CA ASP A 205 -7.20 15.66 17.12
C ASP A 205 -6.71 14.20 16.95
N GLN A 206 -6.42 13.80 15.71
CA GLN A 206 -5.87 12.50 15.31
C GLN A 206 -4.84 12.68 14.20
N PHE A 207 -3.88 11.75 14.11
CA PHE A 207 -2.91 11.75 13.02
C PHE A 207 -3.60 11.41 11.71
N ALA A 208 -3.52 12.32 10.74
CA ALA A 208 -4.06 12.11 9.40
C ALA A 208 -3.02 11.37 8.56
N LYS A 209 -3.24 10.07 8.38
CA LYS A 209 -2.35 9.23 7.56
C LYS A 209 -2.47 9.56 6.08
N THR A 210 -1.39 9.32 5.34
CA THR A 210 -1.34 9.46 3.87
C THR A 210 -1.83 8.18 3.19
N LEU A 211 -2.62 8.29 2.13
CA LEU A 211 -3.00 7.13 1.32
C LEU A 211 -1.77 6.60 0.57
N TYR A 212 -1.37 5.37 0.84
CA TYR A 212 -0.45 4.63 -0.01
C TYR A 212 -1.24 3.88 -1.09
N SER A 213 -0.89 4.10 -2.35
CA SER A 213 -1.56 3.47 -3.49
C SER A 213 -0.64 2.48 -4.18
N ILE A 214 -1.13 1.26 -4.36
CA ILE A 214 -0.50 0.22 -5.17
C ILE A 214 -0.95 0.29 -6.65
N GLY A 215 -1.67 1.36 -7.03
CA GLY A 215 -2.44 1.41 -8.27
C GLY A 215 -3.79 0.70 -8.11
N ASP A 216 -4.32 0.21 -9.24
CA ASP A 216 -5.58 -0.54 -9.30
C ASP A 216 -5.34 -1.86 -10.06
N PRO A 217 -4.66 -2.85 -9.45
CA PRO A 217 -4.42 -4.14 -10.07
C PRO A 217 -5.74 -4.84 -10.39
N THR A 218 -5.85 -5.42 -11.57
CA THR A 218 -7.00 -6.24 -11.96
C THR A 218 -6.99 -7.56 -11.19
N PRO A 219 -8.13 -8.29 -11.12
CA PRO A 219 -8.15 -9.60 -10.49
C PRO A 219 -7.14 -10.62 -11.04
N HIS A 220 -6.84 -10.58 -12.35
CA HIS A 220 -5.84 -11.49 -12.92
C HIS A 220 -4.42 -11.11 -12.53
N GLU A 221 -4.11 -9.81 -12.45
CA GLU A 221 -2.81 -9.33 -11.99
C GLU A 221 -2.62 -9.66 -10.50
N GLN A 222 -3.67 -9.48 -9.67
CA GLN A 222 -3.66 -9.92 -8.27
C GLN A 222 -3.41 -11.42 -8.16
N LEU A 223 -4.09 -12.24 -8.95
CA LEU A 223 -3.89 -13.70 -8.95
C LEU A 223 -2.44 -14.09 -9.26
N TYR A 224 -1.77 -13.40 -10.19
CA TYR A 224 -0.35 -13.59 -10.43
C TYR A 224 0.51 -13.25 -9.21
N LEU A 225 0.23 -12.14 -8.51
CA LEU A 225 0.93 -11.80 -7.28
C LEU A 225 0.75 -12.88 -6.20
N GLU A 226 -0.44 -13.45 -6.07
CA GLU A 226 -0.72 -14.52 -5.11
C GLU A 226 0.07 -15.80 -5.45
N TYR A 227 0.20 -16.14 -6.74
CA TYR A 227 1.06 -17.25 -7.15
C TYR A 227 2.55 -16.98 -6.91
N LEU A 228 3.04 -15.77 -7.21
CA LEU A 228 4.41 -15.36 -6.92
C LEU A 228 4.71 -15.47 -5.42
N ASN A 229 3.81 -14.98 -4.57
CA ASN A 229 3.97 -15.00 -3.12
C ASN A 229 3.85 -16.42 -2.54
N ARG A 230 3.02 -17.29 -3.12
CA ARG A 230 2.99 -18.72 -2.74
C ARG A 230 4.30 -19.42 -3.12
N ALA A 231 4.82 -19.17 -4.32
CA ALA A 231 6.11 -19.71 -4.77
C ALA A 231 7.26 -19.28 -3.86
N ARG A 232 7.30 -17.99 -3.52
CA ARG A 232 8.32 -17.39 -2.65
C ARG A 232 8.21 -17.84 -1.19
N ALA A 233 7.00 -18.15 -0.71
CA ALA A 233 6.80 -18.62 0.67
C ALA A 233 7.53 -19.94 0.94
N ASP A 234 7.54 -20.88 -0.01
CA ASP A 234 8.34 -22.10 0.06
C ASP A 234 8.57 -22.68 -1.35
N ALA A 235 9.80 -22.57 -1.85
CA ALA A 235 10.15 -22.96 -3.21
C ALA A 235 9.99 -24.47 -3.46
N LEU A 236 10.22 -25.32 -2.45
CA LEU A 236 10.10 -26.77 -2.60
C LEU A 236 8.64 -27.22 -2.51
N LEU A 237 7.83 -26.55 -1.69
CA LEU A 237 6.39 -26.80 -1.65
C LEU A 237 5.72 -26.42 -2.97
N GLU A 238 6.09 -25.27 -3.57
CA GLU A 238 5.58 -24.89 -4.89
C GLU A 238 6.06 -25.85 -5.98
N ALA A 239 7.31 -26.33 -5.93
CA ALA A 239 7.80 -27.36 -6.84
C ALA A 239 6.97 -28.65 -6.77
N SER A 240 6.69 -29.15 -5.57
CA SER A 240 5.84 -30.34 -5.39
C SER A 240 4.40 -30.10 -5.85
N ARG A 241 3.87 -28.88 -5.71
CA ARG A 241 2.55 -28.52 -6.23
C ARG A 241 2.54 -28.51 -7.77
N LEU A 242 3.53 -27.86 -8.39
CA LEU A 242 3.69 -27.80 -9.86
C LEU A 242 3.94 -29.17 -10.48
N ALA A 243 4.64 -30.06 -9.77
CA ALA A 243 4.86 -31.46 -10.17
C ALA A 243 3.57 -32.30 -10.13
N GLN A 244 2.59 -31.92 -9.30
CA GLN A 244 1.29 -32.57 -9.16
C GLN A 244 0.17 -31.83 -9.91
N GLU A 245 0.52 -30.93 -10.83
CA GLU A 245 -0.44 -30.13 -11.56
C GLU A 245 -1.39 -31.00 -12.41
N THR A 246 -2.67 -30.63 -12.41
CA THR A 246 -3.73 -31.35 -13.14
C THR A 246 -4.45 -30.48 -14.15
N ASP A 247 -4.18 -29.16 -14.17
CA ASP A 247 -4.71 -28.27 -15.20
C ASP A 247 -4.30 -28.75 -16.61
N PRO A 248 -5.24 -29.03 -17.51
CA PRO A 248 -4.93 -29.56 -18.84
C PRO A 248 -4.06 -28.65 -19.71
N GLN A 249 -4.12 -27.33 -19.53
CA GLN A 249 -3.30 -26.38 -20.28
C GLN A 249 -1.84 -26.40 -19.82
N ILE A 250 -1.61 -26.59 -18.51
CA ILE A 250 -0.26 -26.73 -17.96
C ILE A 250 0.32 -28.09 -18.32
N VAL A 251 -0.43 -29.17 -18.13
CA VAL A 251 0.00 -30.54 -18.48
C VAL A 251 0.33 -30.63 -19.98
N ALA A 252 -0.47 -30.02 -20.86
CA ALA A 252 -0.14 -29.96 -22.28
C ALA A 252 1.18 -29.22 -22.58
N SER A 253 1.54 -28.23 -21.77
CA SER A 253 2.83 -27.53 -21.87
C SER A 253 3.97 -28.43 -21.41
N TYR A 254 3.79 -29.17 -20.32
CA TYR A 254 4.77 -30.17 -19.85
C TYR A 254 5.01 -31.25 -20.92
N ASP A 255 3.96 -31.80 -21.51
CA ASP A 255 4.06 -32.79 -22.59
C ASP A 255 4.78 -32.22 -23.81
N ALA A 256 4.47 -30.98 -24.20
CA ALA A 256 5.09 -30.33 -25.36
C ALA A 256 6.59 -30.12 -25.21
N PHE A 257 7.07 -29.87 -24.00
CA PHE A 257 8.48 -29.67 -23.69
C PHE A 257 9.17 -30.90 -23.10
N ASN A 258 8.45 -32.00 -22.89
CA ASN A 258 8.95 -33.22 -22.23
C ASN A 258 9.45 -32.95 -20.79
N VAL A 259 8.73 -32.08 -20.06
CA VAL A 259 8.93 -31.85 -18.63
C VAL A 259 8.26 -32.97 -17.85
N THR A 260 8.97 -33.58 -16.91
CA THR A 260 8.40 -34.59 -16.01
C THR A 260 8.28 -34.03 -14.58
N PRO A 261 7.34 -34.54 -13.75
CA PRO A 261 7.26 -34.18 -12.34
C PRO A 261 8.61 -34.33 -11.60
N GLU A 262 9.37 -35.38 -11.91
CA GLU A 262 10.70 -35.62 -11.34
C GLU A 262 11.70 -34.52 -11.73
N ASN A 263 11.67 -34.02 -12.96
CA ASN A 263 12.54 -32.91 -13.39
C ASN A 263 12.24 -31.64 -12.59
N ILE A 264 10.95 -31.33 -12.35
CA ILE A 264 10.55 -30.16 -11.55
C ILE A 264 11.13 -30.27 -10.15
N GLU A 265 10.86 -31.37 -9.43
CA GLU A 265 11.31 -31.53 -8.05
C GLU A 265 12.84 -31.55 -7.93
N THR A 266 13.53 -32.28 -8.81
CA THR A 266 14.99 -32.41 -8.75
C THR A 266 15.72 -31.11 -9.08
N GLN A 267 15.22 -30.33 -10.04
CA GLN A 267 15.81 -29.04 -10.36
C GLN A 267 15.60 -28.03 -9.24
N PHE A 268 14.38 -27.87 -8.71
CA PHE A 268 14.14 -26.96 -7.58
C PHE A 268 15.00 -27.33 -6.35
N ALA A 269 15.04 -28.61 -5.99
CA ALA A 269 15.87 -29.09 -4.88
C ALA A 269 17.36 -28.73 -5.06
N TRP A 270 17.88 -28.87 -6.28
CA TRP A 270 19.26 -28.50 -6.59
C TRP A 270 19.48 -26.99 -6.55
N TYR A 271 18.60 -26.18 -7.13
CA TYR A 271 18.70 -24.71 -7.09
C TYR A 271 18.71 -24.19 -5.65
N VAL A 272 17.89 -24.77 -4.76
CA VAL A 272 17.90 -24.44 -3.33
C VAL A 272 19.18 -24.94 -2.65
N GLN A 273 19.61 -26.17 -2.91
CA GLN A 273 20.78 -26.78 -2.28
C GLN A 273 22.09 -26.05 -2.60
N GLU A 274 22.25 -25.62 -3.86
CA GLU A 274 23.44 -24.90 -4.32
C GLU A 274 23.34 -23.37 -4.09
N GLY A 275 22.23 -22.89 -3.53
CA GLY A 275 22.05 -21.48 -3.17
C GLY A 275 21.79 -20.55 -4.36
N HIS A 276 21.24 -21.07 -5.45
CA HIS A 276 20.81 -20.27 -6.61
C HIS A 276 19.46 -19.59 -6.39
N ILE A 277 18.58 -20.21 -5.61
CA ILE A 277 17.36 -19.60 -5.07
C ILE A 277 17.26 -19.91 -3.57
N PRO A 278 16.64 -19.05 -2.76
CA PRO A 278 16.35 -19.37 -1.36
C PRO A 278 15.25 -20.43 -1.23
N LEU A 279 15.19 -21.09 -0.07
CA LEU A 279 14.02 -21.89 0.30
C LEU A 279 12.79 -21.01 0.55
N HIS A 280 13.00 -19.85 1.18
CA HIS A 280 11.98 -18.86 1.52
C HIS A 280 12.45 -17.47 1.10
N ALA A 281 11.58 -16.72 0.43
CA ALA A 281 11.77 -15.32 0.09
C ALA A 281 10.59 -14.49 0.63
N GLN A 282 10.85 -13.22 0.93
CA GLN A 282 9.80 -12.28 1.36
C GLN A 282 8.67 -12.17 0.32
N PRO A 283 7.41 -11.98 0.72
CA PRO A 283 6.35 -11.66 -0.23
C PRO A 283 6.63 -10.34 -0.95
N LEU A 284 6.20 -10.25 -2.20
CA LEU A 284 6.25 -9.04 -3.01
C LEU A 284 5.03 -8.16 -2.71
N SER A 285 5.26 -6.85 -2.72
CA SER A 285 4.25 -5.79 -2.67
C SER A 285 3.95 -5.28 -4.08
N PHE A 286 2.70 -4.91 -4.38
CA PHE A 286 2.45 -4.21 -5.65
C PHE A 286 3.05 -2.79 -5.61
N ASN A 287 3.68 -2.38 -6.70
CA ASN A 287 4.10 -1.00 -6.91
C ASN A 287 3.38 -0.40 -8.13
N ALA A 288 2.75 0.76 -7.94
CA ALA A 288 1.95 1.41 -8.98
C ALA A 288 2.76 1.76 -10.25
N LYS A 289 4.03 2.16 -10.09
CA LYS A 289 4.92 2.53 -11.20
C LYS A 289 5.35 1.29 -11.99
N LEU A 290 5.74 0.22 -11.30
CA LEU A 290 6.04 -1.07 -11.93
C LEU A 290 4.81 -1.63 -12.65
N LEU A 291 3.62 -1.52 -12.03
CA LEU A 291 2.36 -1.96 -12.63
C LEU A 291 2.07 -1.22 -13.94
N GLU A 292 2.29 0.10 -13.98
CA GLU A 292 2.16 0.90 -15.20
C GLU A 292 3.16 0.44 -16.28
N ALA A 293 4.44 0.28 -15.95
CA ALA A 293 5.46 -0.17 -16.89
C ALA A 293 5.15 -1.55 -17.48
N ALA A 294 4.78 -2.52 -16.63
CA ALA A 294 4.45 -3.87 -17.04
C ALA A 294 3.21 -3.91 -17.95
N ARG A 295 2.18 -3.12 -17.64
CA ARG A 295 0.97 -2.99 -18.49
C ARG A 295 1.30 -2.40 -19.84
N LEU A 296 2.08 -1.33 -19.89
CA LEU A 296 2.50 -0.71 -21.15
C LEU A 296 3.31 -1.68 -22.02
N HIS A 297 4.18 -2.49 -21.42
CA HIS A 297 4.98 -3.47 -22.16
C HIS A 297 4.14 -4.69 -22.62
N SER A 298 3.21 -5.15 -21.80
CA SER A 298 2.23 -6.17 -22.23
C SER A 298 1.34 -5.68 -23.36
N GLN A 299 0.91 -4.41 -23.31
CA GLN A 299 0.15 -3.79 -24.40
C GLN A 299 0.99 -3.70 -25.68
N ASP A 300 2.26 -3.33 -25.57
CA ASP A 300 3.18 -3.28 -26.72
C ASP A 300 3.31 -4.65 -27.39
N MET A 301 3.63 -5.70 -26.60
CA MET A 301 3.71 -7.08 -27.07
C MET A 301 2.41 -7.54 -27.76
N PHE A 302 1.26 -7.14 -27.20
CA PHE A 302 -0.05 -7.46 -27.75
C PHE A 302 -0.33 -6.73 -29.08
N GLU A 303 -0.13 -5.41 -29.14
CA GLU A 303 -0.44 -4.60 -30.33
C GLU A 303 0.50 -4.87 -31.49
N ASN A 304 1.77 -5.16 -31.20
CA ASN A 304 2.82 -5.38 -32.19
C ASN A 304 3.18 -6.87 -32.40
N GLU A 305 2.39 -7.79 -31.83
CA GLU A 305 2.44 -9.25 -32.07
C GLU A 305 3.82 -9.90 -31.83
N PHE A 306 4.47 -9.60 -30.69
CA PHE A 306 5.82 -10.08 -30.39
C PHE A 306 6.02 -10.47 -28.91
N GLN A 307 7.14 -11.12 -28.61
CA GLN A 307 7.65 -11.36 -27.24
C GLN A 307 9.14 -11.04 -27.19
N GLU A 308 9.51 -9.87 -26.67
CA GLU A 308 10.90 -9.46 -26.44
C GLU A 308 10.96 -8.53 -25.22
N HIS A 309 12.13 -8.50 -24.56
CA HIS A 309 12.35 -7.63 -23.40
C HIS A 309 12.49 -6.15 -23.79
N GLN A 310 12.89 -5.86 -25.03
CA GLN A 310 12.90 -4.51 -25.56
C GLN A 310 11.55 -4.17 -26.18
N SER A 311 11.08 -2.94 -25.96
CA SER A 311 9.88 -2.43 -26.61
C SER A 311 10.02 -2.41 -28.14
N SER A 312 8.88 -2.47 -28.82
CA SER A 312 8.82 -2.52 -30.29
C SER A 312 9.34 -1.23 -30.94
N ALA A 313 9.28 -1.20 -32.27
CA ALA A 313 9.56 0.02 -33.02
C ALA A 313 8.47 1.11 -32.86
N ASN A 314 7.25 0.74 -32.45
CA ASN A 314 6.11 1.64 -32.30
C ASN A 314 5.32 1.31 -31.01
N PRO A 315 5.94 1.46 -29.83
CA PRO A 315 5.28 1.08 -28.58
C PRO A 315 4.23 2.12 -28.17
N PRO A 316 3.28 1.74 -27.29
CA PRO A 316 2.33 2.68 -26.72
C PRO A 316 3.04 3.77 -25.92
N SER A 317 2.58 5.02 -26.06
CA SER A 317 3.06 6.14 -25.24
C SER A 317 2.80 5.85 -23.75
N PRO A 318 3.70 6.24 -22.82
CA PRO A 318 4.94 7.03 -23.02
C PRO A 318 6.19 6.22 -23.38
N LEU A 319 6.10 4.92 -23.65
CA LEU A 319 7.26 4.11 -24.02
C LEU A 319 7.92 4.63 -25.30
N THR A 320 9.23 4.42 -25.40
CA THR A 320 10.02 4.83 -26.57
C THR A 320 10.50 3.61 -27.37
N PRO A 321 10.72 3.73 -28.68
CA PRO A 321 11.15 2.59 -29.50
C PRO A 321 12.42 1.92 -29.00
N ASN A 322 12.42 0.59 -28.88
CA ASN A 322 13.53 -0.21 -28.33
C ASN A 322 13.90 0.13 -26.87
N ALA A 323 12.98 0.69 -26.09
CA ALA A 323 13.20 0.90 -24.66
C ALA A 323 13.54 -0.42 -23.98
N THR A 324 14.66 -0.45 -23.26
CA THR A 324 15.02 -1.54 -22.35
C THR A 324 14.18 -1.44 -21.08
N LEU A 325 14.18 -2.50 -20.25
CA LEU A 325 13.57 -2.46 -18.91
C LEU A 325 13.97 -1.21 -18.13
N GLY A 326 15.28 -0.91 -18.03
CA GLY A 326 15.77 0.28 -17.34
C GLY A 326 15.20 1.59 -17.89
N MET A 327 15.10 1.72 -19.23
CA MET A 327 14.46 2.90 -19.83
C MET A 327 12.96 2.98 -19.51
N ARG A 328 12.26 1.83 -19.42
CA ARG A 328 10.85 1.81 -19.00
C ARG A 328 10.69 2.25 -17.55
N MET A 329 11.59 1.80 -16.66
CA MET A 329 11.63 2.24 -15.27
C MET A 329 11.84 3.75 -15.15
N ASP A 330 12.79 4.31 -15.91
CA ASP A 330 13.02 5.76 -15.95
C ASP A 330 11.77 6.54 -16.42
N ILE A 331 11.01 6.00 -17.37
CA ILE A 331 9.80 6.63 -17.94
C ILE A 331 8.66 6.71 -16.91
N VAL A 332 8.49 5.68 -16.07
CA VAL A 332 7.51 5.66 -14.98
C VAL A 332 8.08 6.22 -13.66
N ASP A 333 9.27 6.81 -13.72
CA ASP A 333 9.98 7.37 -12.57
C ASP A 333 10.23 6.35 -11.44
N TYR A 334 10.47 5.09 -11.78
CA TYR A 334 10.84 4.05 -10.82
C TYR A 334 12.35 4.04 -10.60
N GLN A 335 12.78 4.24 -9.36
CA GLN A 335 14.18 4.24 -8.94
C GLN A 335 14.48 2.98 -8.13
N GLY A 336 15.32 2.08 -8.65
CA GLY A 336 15.68 0.84 -7.98
C GLY A 336 16.28 -0.20 -8.92
N ARG A 337 16.68 -1.36 -8.38
CA ARG A 337 16.96 -2.52 -9.25
C ARG A 337 15.64 -3.03 -9.82
N ALA A 338 15.66 -3.45 -11.08
CA ALA A 338 14.51 -4.09 -11.73
C ALA A 338 14.90 -5.40 -12.41
N GLY A 339 13.96 -6.35 -12.43
CA GLY A 339 14.02 -7.61 -13.18
C GLY A 339 12.72 -7.80 -13.96
N GLU A 340 12.72 -8.63 -15.00
CA GLU A 340 11.53 -8.80 -15.86
C GLU A 340 11.32 -10.27 -16.28
N ASN A 341 10.07 -10.72 -16.21
CA ASN A 341 9.58 -11.91 -16.89
C ASN A 341 8.50 -11.52 -17.91
N ILE A 342 8.51 -12.13 -19.11
CA ILE A 342 7.49 -11.89 -20.15
C ILE A 342 7.01 -13.19 -20.78
N PHE A 343 5.69 -13.30 -21.02
CA PHE A 343 5.11 -14.43 -21.73
C PHE A 343 3.89 -13.99 -22.53
N ALA A 344 4.03 -13.97 -23.86
CA ALA A 344 3.01 -13.49 -24.78
C ALA A 344 2.03 -14.58 -25.25
N TYR A 345 2.18 -15.83 -24.80
CA TYR A 345 1.40 -16.97 -25.28
C TYR A 345 0.65 -17.69 -24.16
N ALA A 346 0.58 -17.08 -22.98
CA ALA A 346 -0.07 -17.66 -21.82
C ALA A 346 -1.55 -17.95 -22.11
N LYS A 347 -2.08 -19.03 -21.52
CA LYS A 347 -3.49 -19.44 -21.70
C LYS A 347 -4.38 -18.98 -20.56
N SER A 348 -3.80 -18.79 -19.39
CA SER A 348 -4.43 -18.37 -18.14
C SER A 348 -3.35 -17.86 -17.19
N ALA A 349 -3.76 -17.22 -16.08
CA ALA A 349 -2.81 -16.77 -15.07
C ALA A 349 -2.02 -17.96 -14.46
N ALA A 350 -2.72 -19.07 -14.20
CA ALA A 350 -2.10 -20.29 -13.70
C ALA A 350 -1.05 -20.85 -14.66
N GLN A 351 -1.37 -20.92 -15.96
CA GLN A 351 -0.44 -21.42 -16.96
C GLN A 351 0.71 -20.46 -17.23
N GLY A 352 0.50 -19.15 -17.17
CA GLY A 352 1.60 -18.20 -17.27
C GLY A 352 2.54 -18.26 -16.06
N HIS A 353 2.01 -18.37 -14.82
CA HIS A 353 2.83 -18.52 -13.62
C HIS A 353 3.66 -19.81 -13.66
N ALA A 354 3.01 -20.95 -13.93
CA ALA A 354 3.72 -22.21 -14.09
C ALA A 354 4.79 -22.11 -15.20
N GLY A 355 4.52 -21.35 -16.26
CA GLY A 355 5.46 -21.11 -17.35
C GLY A 355 6.71 -20.38 -16.93
N PHE A 356 6.59 -19.43 -16.01
CA PHE A 356 7.75 -18.73 -15.45
C PHE A 356 8.48 -19.56 -14.39
N ASP A 357 7.75 -20.20 -13.48
CA ASP A 357 8.38 -20.86 -12.33
C ASP A 357 8.96 -22.25 -12.68
N VAL A 358 8.26 -23.05 -13.49
CA VAL A 358 8.85 -24.27 -14.10
C VAL A 358 9.88 -23.88 -15.17
N ASP A 359 9.69 -22.72 -15.79
CA ASP A 359 10.53 -22.19 -16.87
C ASP A 359 10.70 -23.21 -18.01
N TRP A 360 9.58 -23.74 -18.51
CA TRP A 360 9.64 -24.74 -19.58
C TRP A 360 10.23 -24.14 -20.86
N GLY A 361 11.06 -24.92 -21.53
CA GLY A 361 11.76 -24.49 -22.74
C GLY A 361 13.09 -25.21 -22.90
N ASN A 362 13.58 -25.24 -24.14
CA ASN A 362 14.84 -25.94 -24.48
C ASN A 362 16.03 -24.97 -24.61
N ARG A 363 15.96 -23.80 -23.96
CA ARG A 363 17.02 -22.80 -24.01
C ARG A 363 18.09 -23.14 -22.97
N THR A 364 19.34 -23.19 -23.42
CA THR A 364 20.51 -23.33 -22.55
C THR A 364 21.30 -22.03 -22.53
N ASN A 365 21.50 -21.47 -21.35
CA ASN A 365 22.36 -20.32 -21.07
C ASN A 365 23.47 -20.78 -20.11
N PHE A 366 24.75 -20.56 -20.48
CA PHE A 366 25.90 -20.97 -19.66
C PHE A 366 26.25 -19.93 -18.60
N GLY A 367 25.43 -19.83 -17.56
CA GLY A 367 25.66 -18.96 -16.40
C GLY A 367 26.05 -19.72 -15.11
N PRO A 368 26.08 -19.02 -13.96
CA PRO A 368 26.43 -19.60 -12.64
C PRO A 368 25.55 -20.76 -12.13
N ALA A 369 24.26 -20.76 -12.47
CA ALA A 369 23.25 -21.78 -12.15
C ALA A 369 23.05 -22.83 -13.26
N TYR A 370 23.89 -22.83 -14.31
CA TYR A 370 23.86 -23.86 -15.33
C TYR A 370 24.26 -25.23 -14.76
N ASN A 371 23.48 -26.26 -15.05
CA ASN A 371 23.81 -27.64 -14.66
C ASN A 371 23.67 -28.61 -15.85
N PRO A 372 24.76 -29.27 -16.30
CA PRO A 372 24.70 -30.19 -17.44
C PRO A 372 23.81 -31.42 -17.21
N ALA A 373 23.47 -31.75 -15.96
CA ALA A 373 22.54 -32.84 -15.65
C ALA A 373 21.10 -32.51 -16.11
N PHE A 374 20.77 -31.24 -16.30
CA PHE A 374 19.44 -30.76 -16.68
C PHE A 374 19.23 -30.64 -18.19
N ASP A 375 20.29 -30.86 -18.98
CA ASP A 375 20.19 -30.76 -20.43
C ASP A 375 19.18 -31.76 -21.01
N GLY A 376 18.22 -31.24 -21.79
CA GLY A 376 17.17 -32.03 -22.43
C GLY A 376 16.00 -32.42 -21.53
N GLN A 377 15.90 -31.84 -20.32
CA GLN A 377 14.80 -32.10 -19.39
C GLN A 377 13.54 -31.23 -19.63
N GLY A 378 13.52 -30.42 -20.69
CA GLY A 378 12.36 -29.62 -21.07
C GLY A 378 12.19 -28.29 -20.32
N MET A 379 13.12 -27.97 -19.42
CA MET A 379 13.15 -26.72 -18.66
C MET A 379 14.40 -25.93 -19.05
N GLN A 380 14.30 -24.60 -19.05
CA GLN A 380 15.42 -23.73 -19.39
C GLN A 380 16.56 -23.93 -18.38
N ASN A 381 17.78 -23.88 -18.88
CA ASN A 381 18.98 -24.16 -18.10
C ASN A 381 20.06 -23.10 -18.43
N GLU A 382 20.11 -21.96 -17.75
CA GLU A 382 19.42 -21.62 -16.50
C GLU A 382 17.93 -21.28 -16.64
N ALA A 383 17.18 -21.51 -15.56
CA ALA A 383 15.78 -21.11 -15.41
C ALA A 383 15.67 -19.63 -15.01
N GLY A 384 15.97 -18.73 -15.96
CA GLY A 384 16.04 -17.29 -15.73
C GLY A 384 14.76 -16.67 -15.13
N HIS A 385 13.58 -17.16 -15.52
CA HIS A 385 12.33 -16.63 -14.97
C HIS A 385 12.13 -17.04 -13.50
N ARG A 386 12.48 -18.28 -13.15
CA ARG A 386 12.51 -18.77 -11.76
C ARG A 386 13.50 -17.97 -10.92
N LEU A 387 14.69 -17.69 -11.45
CA LEU A 387 15.69 -16.89 -10.75
C LEU A 387 15.14 -15.50 -10.39
N ASN A 388 14.39 -14.85 -11.29
CA ASN A 388 13.72 -13.59 -10.98
C ASN A 388 12.62 -13.74 -9.91
N ILE A 389 11.76 -14.77 -10.03
CA ILE A 389 10.66 -15.01 -9.07
C ILE A 389 11.19 -15.17 -7.64
N HIS A 390 12.29 -15.88 -7.47
CA HIS A 390 12.85 -16.22 -6.15
C HIS A 390 13.99 -15.31 -5.70
N ASP A 391 14.32 -14.26 -6.45
CA ASP A 391 15.35 -13.30 -6.02
C ASP A 391 14.91 -12.59 -4.73
N VAL A 392 15.68 -12.81 -3.66
CA VAL A 392 15.45 -12.23 -2.32
C VAL A 392 15.57 -10.72 -2.29
N GLY A 393 16.32 -10.16 -3.23
CA GLY A 393 16.54 -8.73 -3.31
C GLY A 393 15.33 -7.99 -3.87
N PHE A 394 14.34 -8.66 -4.47
CA PHE A 394 13.10 -8.01 -4.89
C PHE A 394 12.08 -8.05 -3.75
N ASN A 395 11.47 -6.89 -3.45
CA ASN A 395 10.40 -6.71 -2.47
C ASN A 395 9.13 -6.11 -3.11
N GLU A 396 9.18 -5.74 -4.38
CA GLU A 396 8.06 -5.16 -5.11
C GLU A 396 7.87 -5.81 -6.48
N VAL A 397 6.66 -5.68 -7.03
CA VAL A 397 6.35 -6.14 -8.39
C VAL A 397 5.24 -5.30 -9.02
N GLY A 398 5.30 -5.16 -10.34
CA GLY A 398 4.18 -4.80 -11.18
C GLY A 398 3.86 -5.96 -12.11
N VAL A 399 2.59 -6.34 -12.20
CA VAL A 399 2.14 -7.38 -13.13
C VAL A 399 1.19 -6.74 -14.12
N GLY A 400 1.55 -6.73 -15.40
CA GLY A 400 0.68 -6.28 -16.48
C GLY A 400 0.08 -7.47 -17.20
N VAL A 401 -1.25 -7.50 -17.34
CA VAL A 401 -1.94 -8.59 -18.06
C VAL A 401 -2.85 -8.01 -19.14
N ILE A 402 -2.69 -8.49 -20.38
CA ILE A 402 -3.65 -8.26 -21.47
C ILE A 402 -4.33 -9.58 -21.82
N ASN A 403 -5.64 -9.63 -21.62
CA ASN A 403 -6.49 -10.74 -22.06
C ASN A 403 -6.98 -10.48 -23.48
N GLY A 404 -6.73 -11.42 -24.38
CA GLY A 404 -7.12 -11.36 -25.78
C GLY A 404 -6.17 -12.12 -26.67
N THR A 405 -6.62 -12.43 -27.88
CA THR A 405 -5.77 -12.98 -28.94
C THR A 405 -5.62 -11.94 -30.04
N HIS A 406 -4.39 -11.62 -30.41
CA HIS A 406 -4.09 -10.75 -31.53
C HIS A 406 -2.97 -11.36 -32.36
N GLY A 407 -3.32 -11.80 -33.58
CA GLY A 407 -2.38 -12.47 -34.47
C GLY A 407 -1.71 -13.69 -33.82
N SER A 408 -0.40 -13.61 -33.61
CA SER A 408 0.43 -14.70 -33.04
C SER A 408 0.42 -14.79 -31.51
N VAL A 409 0.01 -13.73 -30.81
CA VAL A 409 0.08 -13.63 -29.35
C VAL A 409 -1.31 -13.79 -28.68
N GLY A 410 -1.29 -14.15 -27.41
CA GLY A 410 -2.47 -14.45 -26.60
C GLY A 410 -2.74 -15.94 -26.41
N PRO A 411 -3.86 -16.30 -25.77
CA PRO A 411 -4.99 -15.48 -25.33
C PRO A 411 -4.73 -14.64 -24.07
N GLN A 412 -3.56 -14.76 -23.45
CA GLN A 412 -3.11 -13.86 -22.38
C GLN A 412 -1.64 -13.49 -22.62
N VAL A 413 -1.35 -12.19 -22.55
CA VAL A 413 0.01 -11.63 -22.58
C VAL A 413 0.29 -11.08 -21.18
N VAL A 414 1.42 -11.46 -20.61
CA VAL A 414 1.81 -11.05 -19.25
C VAL A 414 3.25 -10.56 -19.21
N THR A 415 3.46 -9.48 -18.45
CA THR A 415 4.76 -8.96 -18.01
C THR A 415 4.77 -8.92 -16.48
N GLN A 416 5.84 -9.40 -15.86
CA GLN A 416 6.13 -9.21 -14.43
C GLN A 416 7.40 -8.36 -14.34
N ASP A 417 7.27 -7.10 -13.90
CA ASP A 417 8.40 -6.23 -13.61
C ASP A 417 8.66 -6.25 -12.09
N PHE A 418 9.74 -6.90 -11.68
CA PHE A 418 10.18 -6.99 -10.28
C PHE A 418 11.00 -5.76 -9.91
N GLY A 419 10.89 -5.34 -8.65
CA GLY A 419 11.54 -4.14 -8.17
C GLY A 419 12.15 -4.29 -6.78
N GLU A 420 13.19 -3.51 -6.55
CA GLU A 420 13.75 -3.20 -5.22
C GLU A 420 13.80 -1.69 -5.05
N ALA A 421 12.72 -1.05 -4.58
CA ALA A 421 12.80 0.35 -4.14
C ALA A 421 13.21 0.43 -2.67
N SER A 422 13.83 1.56 -2.33
CA SER A 422 14.61 1.81 -1.12
C SER A 422 13.88 1.55 0.20
N GLY A 423 14.50 0.74 1.06
CA GLY A 423 14.58 0.94 2.52
C GLY A 423 13.32 0.71 3.37
N ALA A 424 12.14 0.55 2.76
CA ALA A 424 10.90 0.26 3.47
C ALA A 424 10.50 -1.21 3.32
N ALA A 425 10.16 -1.85 4.43
CA ALA A 425 9.42 -3.10 4.40
C ALA A 425 7.93 -2.80 4.21
N PHE A 426 7.18 -3.71 3.60
CA PHE A 426 5.75 -3.57 3.40
C PHE A 426 4.96 -4.58 4.22
N VAL A 427 3.89 -4.10 4.85
CA VAL A 427 2.75 -4.95 5.19
C VAL A 427 1.87 -5.01 3.96
N THR A 428 1.77 -6.17 3.34
CA THR A 428 0.98 -6.41 2.12
C THR A 428 -0.07 -7.49 2.36
N GLY A 429 -1.00 -7.65 1.43
CA GLY A 429 -2.00 -8.70 1.49
C GLY A 429 -3.13 -8.50 0.50
N VAL A 430 -4.13 -9.36 0.63
CA VAL A 430 -5.37 -9.29 -0.13
C VAL A 430 -6.57 -9.41 0.81
N VAL A 431 -7.57 -8.56 0.59
CA VAL A 431 -8.90 -8.69 1.20
C VAL A 431 -9.78 -9.44 0.21
N TYR A 432 -10.24 -10.62 0.59
CA TYR A 432 -11.03 -11.48 -0.30
C TYR A 432 -12.02 -12.35 0.46
N GLU A 433 -13.04 -12.80 -0.25
CA GLU A 433 -14.00 -13.80 0.21
C GLU A 433 -13.70 -15.12 -0.49
N ASP A 434 -13.37 -16.15 0.29
CA ASP A 434 -13.09 -17.48 -0.25
C ASP A 434 -14.41 -18.18 -0.65
N LEU A 435 -14.82 -17.98 -1.90
CA LEU A 435 -16.11 -18.43 -2.41
C LEU A 435 -16.14 -19.94 -2.68
N ASN A 436 -14.96 -20.55 -2.84
CA ASN A 436 -14.83 -21.96 -3.19
C ASN A 436 -14.21 -22.83 -2.08
N GLY A 437 -13.76 -22.23 -0.98
CA GLY A 437 -13.26 -22.89 0.22
C GLY A 437 -11.84 -23.43 0.10
N ASN A 438 -11.02 -22.91 -0.84
CA ASN A 438 -9.66 -23.39 -1.08
C ASN A 438 -8.59 -22.63 -0.28
N ASN A 439 -8.97 -21.61 0.50
CA ASN A 439 -8.09 -20.69 1.22
C ASN A 439 -7.01 -20.02 0.33
N PHE A 440 -7.36 -19.71 -0.91
CA PHE A 440 -6.48 -19.04 -1.87
C PHE A 440 -7.30 -18.10 -2.75
N TYR A 441 -6.75 -16.95 -3.07
CA TYR A 441 -7.45 -15.96 -3.90
C TYR A 441 -7.75 -16.52 -5.29
N ASP A 442 -9.00 -16.37 -5.72
CA ASP A 442 -9.43 -16.55 -7.10
C ASP A 442 -9.98 -15.27 -7.73
N VAL A 443 -9.98 -15.21 -9.07
CA VAL A 443 -10.57 -14.09 -9.81
C VAL A 443 -12.05 -13.96 -9.46
N GLY A 444 -12.43 -12.80 -8.92
CA GLY A 444 -13.79 -12.48 -8.47
C GLY A 444 -13.98 -12.50 -6.95
N GLU A 445 -12.98 -12.95 -6.20
CA GLU A 445 -13.03 -13.03 -4.74
C GLU A 445 -12.56 -11.76 -4.04
N GLY A 446 -11.81 -10.91 -4.75
CA GLY A 446 -11.33 -9.64 -4.21
C GLY A 446 -12.43 -8.71 -3.71
N ARG A 447 -12.16 -8.02 -2.60
CA ARG A 447 -13.07 -7.03 -2.01
C ARG A 447 -12.36 -5.69 -1.86
N GLY A 448 -12.87 -4.68 -2.57
CA GLY A 448 -12.32 -3.33 -2.61
C GLY A 448 -13.01 -2.36 -1.67
N GLY A 449 -12.33 -1.26 -1.34
CA GLY A 449 -12.90 -0.18 -0.53
C GLY A 449 -12.75 -0.36 0.99
N ILE A 450 -12.06 -1.41 1.44
CA ILE A 450 -11.74 -1.60 2.85
C ILE A 450 -10.53 -0.76 3.19
N ARG A 451 -10.63 0.06 4.24
CA ARG A 451 -9.51 0.82 4.76
C ARG A 451 -8.60 -0.11 5.57
N VAL A 452 -7.31 -0.06 5.28
CA VAL A 452 -6.28 -0.78 6.02
C VAL A 452 -5.36 0.21 6.71
N ASP A 453 -5.22 0.07 8.02
CA ASP A 453 -4.34 0.87 8.86
C ASP A 453 -3.28 -0.02 9.49
N VAL A 454 -2.01 0.36 9.35
CA VAL A 454 -0.92 -0.22 10.15
C VAL A 454 -0.57 0.76 11.26
N GLU A 455 -0.68 0.33 12.52
CA GLU A 455 -0.33 1.17 13.67
C GLU A 455 1.16 1.52 13.64
N GLY A 456 1.49 2.79 13.85
CA GLY A 456 2.87 3.28 13.75
C GLY A 456 3.34 3.59 12.32
N SER A 457 2.58 3.25 11.28
CA SER A 457 2.85 3.74 9.92
C SER A 457 2.24 5.13 9.70
N GLY A 458 2.99 5.97 8.99
CA GLY A 458 2.52 7.25 8.42
C GLY A 458 1.40 7.08 7.39
N TYR A 459 1.23 5.86 6.88
CA TYR A 459 0.37 5.55 5.75
C TYR A 459 -0.82 4.67 6.12
N TYR A 460 -1.86 4.76 5.30
CA TYR A 460 -2.96 3.81 5.24
C TYR A 460 -3.17 3.36 3.79
N ALA A 461 -3.83 2.23 3.58
CA ALA A 461 -4.24 1.80 2.26
C ALA A 461 -5.77 1.69 2.18
N VAL A 462 -6.27 1.63 0.95
CA VAL A 462 -7.62 1.15 0.66
C VAL A 462 -7.46 -0.03 -0.28
N SER A 463 -8.09 -1.17 0.03
CA SER A 463 -8.00 -2.34 -0.84
C SER A 463 -8.52 -2.01 -2.24
N ALA A 464 -7.77 -2.41 -3.27
CA ALA A 464 -8.15 -2.27 -4.67
C ALA A 464 -9.42 -3.09 -4.96
N ALA A 465 -10.05 -2.89 -6.12
CA ALA A 465 -11.22 -3.70 -6.51
C ALA A 465 -10.90 -5.21 -6.54
N SER A 466 -9.65 -5.57 -6.83
CA SER A 466 -9.12 -6.94 -6.76
C SER A 466 -8.78 -7.42 -5.36
N GLY A 467 -8.92 -6.59 -4.32
CA GLY A 467 -8.63 -6.91 -2.92
C GLY A 467 -7.23 -6.54 -2.44
N GLY A 468 -6.27 -6.34 -3.36
CA GLY A 468 -4.88 -6.08 -3.01
C GLY A 468 -4.68 -4.78 -2.23
N TYR A 469 -3.74 -4.78 -1.29
CA TYR A 469 -3.28 -3.58 -0.60
C TYR A 469 -1.80 -3.72 -0.21
N SER A 470 -1.13 -2.60 0.03
CA SER A 470 0.19 -2.59 0.67
C SER A 470 0.40 -1.29 1.43
N ILE A 471 1.14 -1.34 2.54
CA ILE A 471 1.46 -0.19 3.39
C ILE A 471 2.94 -0.28 3.76
N PRO A 472 3.76 0.73 3.43
CA PRO A 472 5.14 0.78 3.89
C PRO A 472 5.17 0.97 5.41
N VAL A 473 6.15 0.34 6.04
CA VAL A 473 6.45 0.51 7.45
C VAL A 473 7.88 0.97 7.63
N ASP A 474 8.08 1.72 8.70
CA ASP A 474 9.37 2.35 8.96
C ASP A 474 10.39 1.36 9.53
N GLY A 475 10.07 0.11 9.86
CA GLY A 475 11.08 -0.82 10.38
C GLY A 475 10.64 -2.19 10.84
N ASP A 476 11.59 -2.89 11.47
CA ASP A 476 11.34 -4.17 12.14
C ASP A 476 10.52 -3.97 13.41
N GLY A 477 9.55 -4.85 13.63
CA GLY A 477 8.67 -4.76 14.78
C GLY A 477 7.39 -5.57 14.63
N GLN A 478 6.63 -5.62 15.72
CA GLN A 478 5.25 -6.11 15.70
C GLN A 478 4.32 -4.95 15.39
N TYR A 479 3.53 -5.12 14.34
CA TYR A 479 2.58 -4.14 13.87
C TYR A 479 1.16 -4.69 14.05
N LEU A 480 0.27 -3.86 14.61
CA LEU A 480 -1.15 -4.13 14.59
C LEU A 480 -1.72 -3.58 13.28
N VAL A 481 -2.38 -4.45 12.51
CA VAL A 481 -3.04 -4.14 11.25
C VAL A 481 -4.53 -4.15 11.48
N ARG A 482 -5.22 -3.09 11.08
CA ARG A 482 -6.66 -2.92 11.24
C ARG A 482 -7.32 -2.76 9.88
N PHE A 483 -8.36 -3.52 9.65
CA PHE A 483 -9.23 -3.46 8.49
C PHE A 483 -10.58 -2.93 8.95
N SER A 484 -11.09 -1.92 8.24
CA SER A 484 -12.36 -1.29 8.62
C SER A 484 -13.11 -0.71 7.42
N GLY A 485 -14.42 -0.59 7.57
CA GLY A 485 -15.29 -0.02 6.55
C GLY A 485 -15.50 -0.93 5.33
N GLY A 486 -15.87 -0.33 4.20
CA GLY A 486 -16.15 -1.08 2.96
C GLY A 486 -17.43 -1.94 3.00
N GLY A 487 -18.23 -1.86 4.07
CA GLY A 487 -19.40 -2.72 4.27
C GLY A 487 -19.06 -4.10 4.83
N TYR A 488 -17.87 -4.29 5.39
CA TYR A 488 -17.42 -5.53 6.01
C TYR A 488 -17.12 -5.34 7.49
N ALA A 489 -17.15 -6.44 8.25
CA ALA A 489 -16.82 -6.42 9.67
C ALA A 489 -15.39 -5.90 9.90
N ASP A 490 -15.19 -5.15 10.99
CA ASP A 490 -13.84 -4.76 11.37
C ASP A 490 -13.02 -6.00 11.72
N TYR A 491 -11.79 -6.05 11.21
CA TYR A 491 -10.83 -7.12 11.50
C TYR A 491 -9.50 -6.53 11.93
N ALA A 492 -8.78 -7.23 12.80
CA ALA A 492 -7.44 -6.84 13.18
C ALA A 492 -6.53 -8.06 13.31
N GLY A 493 -5.31 -7.93 12.79
CA GLY A 493 -4.26 -8.93 12.87
C GLY A 493 -2.96 -8.30 13.39
N VAL A 494 -2.10 -9.10 14.00
CA VAL A 494 -0.73 -8.67 14.33
C VAL A 494 0.22 -9.34 13.36
N ILE A 495 1.13 -8.55 12.79
CA ILE A 495 2.15 -9.03 11.85
C ILE A 495 3.54 -8.64 12.35
N GLN A 496 4.52 -9.51 12.11
CA GLN A 496 5.92 -9.26 12.42
C GLN A 496 6.66 -8.86 11.14
N ILE A 497 7.34 -7.73 11.19
CA ILE A 497 8.34 -7.33 10.20
C ILE A 497 9.71 -7.62 10.83
N ALA A 498 10.57 -8.30 10.09
CA ALA A 498 11.89 -8.72 10.54
C ALA A 498 12.89 -8.67 9.37
N ASP A 499 14.13 -8.30 9.67
CA ASP A 499 15.23 -8.23 8.71
C ASP A 499 14.96 -7.26 7.54
N GLY A 500 14.07 -6.28 7.74
CA GLY A 500 13.62 -5.35 6.70
C GLY A 500 12.79 -6.02 5.59
N PHE A 501 12.29 -7.23 5.82
CA PHE A 501 11.50 -7.96 4.83
C PHE A 501 10.01 -7.68 4.95
N ASN A 502 9.34 -7.68 3.80
CA ASN A 502 7.90 -7.62 3.73
C ASN A 502 7.24 -8.75 4.50
N ALA A 503 6.01 -8.50 4.95
CA ALA A 503 5.15 -9.52 5.53
C ALA A 503 3.75 -9.43 4.93
N LYS A 504 3.12 -10.59 4.73
CA LYS A 504 1.77 -10.71 4.18
C LYS A 504 0.77 -11.02 5.29
N VAL A 505 -0.34 -10.29 5.33
CA VAL A 505 -1.50 -10.61 6.16
C VAL A 505 -2.76 -10.44 5.33
N ASP A 506 -3.55 -11.50 5.21
CA ASP A 506 -4.79 -11.45 4.45
C ASP A 506 -5.97 -11.18 5.38
N TYR A 507 -6.99 -10.53 4.82
CA TYR A 507 -8.29 -10.47 5.46
C TYR A 507 -9.27 -11.30 4.64
N LEU A 508 -9.50 -12.53 5.12
CA LEU A 508 -10.59 -13.37 4.64
C LEU A 508 -11.87 -12.81 5.22
N VAL A 509 -12.60 -12.03 4.42
CA VAL A 509 -13.95 -11.62 4.83
C VAL A 509 -14.78 -12.90 4.85
N ALA A 510 -15.48 -13.14 5.96
CA ALA A 510 -16.59 -14.05 5.89
C ALA A 510 -17.56 -13.43 4.89
N SER A 511 -18.13 -14.24 3.98
CA SER A 511 -19.47 -13.93 3.51
C SER A 511 -20.25 -13.59 4.77
N GLY A 512 -20.80 -12.38 4.89
CA GLY A 512 -22.00 -12.28 5.71
C GLY A 512 -22.84 -13.46 5.22
N VAL A 513 -23.15 -14.42 6.09
CA VAL A 513 -24.26 -15.31 5.76
C VAL A 513 -25.34 -14.32 5.38
N ALA A 514 -25.75 -14.28 4.11
CA ALA A 514 -26.87 -13.46 3.71
C ALA A 514 -28.01 -14.03 4.55
N ILE A 515 -28.26 -13.38 5.68
CA ILE A 515 -29.41 -13.70 6.50
C ILE A 515 -30.51 -13.13 5.64
N GLY A 516 -31.38 -13.97 5.07
CA GLY A 516 -32.39 -13.49 4.14
C GLY A 516 -33.21 -12.32 4.71
N GLY A 517 -33.33 -12.24 6.04
CA GLY A 517 -33.92 -11.11 6.75
C GLY A 517 -33.06 -9.86 6.95
N ASP A 518 -31.77 -9.84 6.63
CA ASP A 518 -30.86 -8.68 6.75
C ASP A 518 -31.00 -7.81 5.49
N PHE A 519 -31.97 -6.91 5.53
CA PHE A 519 -32.35 -6.05 4.41
C PHE A 519 -31.59 -4.73 4.38
N ASP A 520 -30.97 -4.30 5.49
CA ASP A 520 -30.15 -3.09 5.51
C ASP A 520 -28.64 -3.33 5.43
N GLY A 521 -28.22 -4.60 5.51
CA GLY A 521 -26.88 -5.09 5.25
C GLY A 521 -25.91 -4.84 6.41
N ASP A 522 -26.42 -4.69 7.63
CA ASP A 522 -25.61 -4.41 8.81
C ASP A 522 -25.13 -5.66 9.57
N GLY A 523 -25.55 -6.84 9.11
CA GLY A 523 -25.10 -8.13 9.61
C GLY A 523 -25.91 -8.69 10.78
N ASP A 524 -27.08 -8.11 11.07
CA ASP A 524 -28.10 -8.71 11.91
C ASP A 524 -29.53 -8.65 11.31
N VAL A 525 -30.50 -9.25 12.00
CA VAL A 525 -31.91 -9.24 11.59
C VAL A 525 -32.75 -8.69 12.71
N ASP A 526 -33.11 -7.41 12.61
CA ASP A 526 -33.78 -6.68 13.66
C ASP A 526 -34.94 -5.78 13.16
N ALA A 527 -35.29 -4.75 13.93
CA ALA A 527 -36.39 -3.86 13.60
C ALA A 527 -36.07 -2.89 12.45
N ASP A 528 -34.79 -2.61 12.20
CA ASP A 528 -34.32 -1.72 11.14
C ASP A 528 -34.47 -2.41 9.77
N ASP A 529 -34.30 -3.73 9.69
CA ASP A 529 -34.65 -4.53 8.51
C ASP A 529 -36.14 -4.55 8.20
N TYR A 530 -36.97 -4.67 9.24
CA TYR A 530 -38.42 -4.59 9.06
C TYR A 530 -38.83 -3.24 8.46
N ALA A 531 -38.15 -2.16 8.84
CA ALA A 531 -38.40 -0.84 8.27
C ALA A 531 -38.02 -0.78 6.79
N ARG A 532 -36.95 -1.48 6.37
CA ARG A 532 -36.58 -1.63 4.96
C ARG A 532 -37.62 -2.44 4.18
N TRP A 533 -37.98 -3.62 4.66
CA TRP A 533 -39.01 -4.45 4.02
C TRP A 533 -40.34 -3.70 3.90
N ALA A 534 -40.78 -3.00 4.96
CA ALA A 534 -42.02 -2.24 4.94
C ALA A 534 -42.00 -1.09 3.92
N SER A 535 -40.82 -0.54 3.60
CA SER A 535 -40.65 0.48 2.57
C SER A 535 -40.65 -0.09 1.14
N SER A 536 -40.29 -1.36 0.98
CA SER A 536 -40.24 -2.09 -0.28
C SER A 536 -41.49 -2.93 -0.55
N TYR A 537 -42.36 -3.14 0.44
CA TYR A 537 -43.52 -4.02 0.30
C TYR A 537 -44.42 -3.69 -0.90
N GLY A 538 -44.55 -4.65 -1.82
CA GLY A 538 -45.36 -4.53 -3.04
C GLY A 538 -44.68 -3.78 -4.19
N SER A 539 -43.38 -3.47 -4.09
CA SER A 539 -42.55 -3.12 -5.26
C SER A 539 -42.18 -4.39 -6.03
N MET A 540 -41.94 -4.25 -7.34
CA MET A 540 -41.27 -5.30 -8.15
C MET A 540 -39.75 -5.09 -8.12
N THR A 541 -39.20 -4.75 -6.96
CA THR A 541 -37.77 -4.51 -6.76
C THR A 541 -37.22 -5.56 -5.81
N SER A 542 -35.97 -5.95 -6.01
CA SER A 542 -35.28 -6.93 -5.15
C SER A 542 -34.65 -6.24 -3.92
N ASP A 543 -35.27 -5.18 -3.41
CA ASP A 543 -34.68 -4.34 -2.36
C ASP A 543 -34.85 -4.97 -0.96
N ALA A 544 -35.80 -5.90 -0.80
CA ALA A 544 -36.01 -6.72 0.40
C ALA A 544 -36.47 -8.14 0.00
N ASP A 545 -35.78 -8.73 -0.96
CA ASP A 545 -36.05 -10.05 -1.56
C ASP A 545 -35.23 -11.14 -0.85
N ALA A 546 -35.82 -11.71 0.20
CA ALA A 546 -35.19 -12.69 1.06
C ALA A 546 -35.29 -14.12 0.52
N ASP A 547 -36.32 -14.43 -0.28
CA ASP A 547 -36.54 -15.76 -0.83
C ASP A 547 -36.05 -15.94 -2.29
N GLY A 548 -35.60 -14.84 -2.90
CA GLY A 548 -34.89 -14.79 -4.18
C GLY A 548 -35.81 -14.88 -5.39
N ASP A 549 -37.09 -14.51 -5.24
CA ASP A 549 -38.09 -14.61 -6.30
C ASP A 549 -38.24 -13.33 -7.15
N GLY A 550 -37.53 -12.27 -6.77
CA GLY A 550 -37.42 -11.02 -7.51
C GLY A 550 -38.47 -9.97 -7.14
N ASP A 551 -39.23 -10.16 -6.06
CA ASP A 551 -40.08 -9.12 -5.49
C ASP A 551 -39.90 -8.94 -3.96
N SER A 552 -40.73 -8.10 -3.33
CA SER A 552 -40.65 -7.81 -1.89
C SER A 552 -42.05 -7.91 -1.32
N ASP A 553 -42.43 -9.10 -0.88
CA ASP A 553 -43.78 -9.48 -0.51
C ASP A 553 -43.86 -10.22 0.85
N GLY A 554 -44.95 -10.97 1.06
CA GLY A 554 -45.16 -11.72 2.30
C GLY A 554 -44.22 -12.93 2.47
N GLY A 555 -43.63 -13.45 1.39
CA GLY A 555 -42.59 -14.47 1.38
C GLY A 555 -41.34 -13.97 2.08
N ASP A 556 -40.89 -12.76 1.75
CA ASP A 556 -39.69 -12.17 2.34
C ASP A 556 -39.87 -11.81 3.82
N LEU A 557 -41.06 -11.30 4.16
CA LEU A 557 -41.41 -11.04 5.56
C LEU A 557 -41.37 -12.32 6.39
N LEU A 558 -41.75 -13.45 5.81
CA LEU A 558 -41.72 -14.73 6.50
C LEU A 558 -40.28 -15.19 6.76
N VAL A 559 -39.35 -14.90 5.85
CA VAL A 559 -37.91 -15.15 6.06
C VAL A 559 -37.37 -14.26 7.17
N TRP A 560 -37.64 -12.95 7.14
CA TRP A 560 -37.30 -12.03 8.24
C TRP A 560 -37.86 -12.49 9.60
N GLN A 561 -39.13 -12.92 9.64
CA GLN A 561 -39.76 -13.40 10.88
C GLN A 561 -39.08 -14.67 11.43
N GLN A 562 -38.61 -15.55 10.56
CA GLN A 562 -37.91 -16.77 10.96
C GLN A 562 -36.51 -16.48 11.50
N GLN A 563 -35.90 -15.42 11.00
CA GLN A 563 -34.51 -15.05 11.29
C GLN A 563 -34.39 -13.88 12.26
N PHE A 564 -35.50 -13.32 12.77
CA PHE A 564 -35.47 -12.20 13.72
C PHE A 564 -34.63 -12.52 14.97
N GLY A 565 -33.58 -11.73 15.17
CA GLY A 565 -32.57 -11.92 16.22
C GLY A 565 -31.40 -12.84 15.84
N GLU A 566 -31.32 -13.32 14.59
CA GLU A 566 -30.10 -13.85 13.99
C GLU A 566 -29.16 -12.69 13.62
N GLY A 567 -27.85 -12.95 13.56
CA GLY A 567 -26.83 -11.91 13.36
C GLY A 567 -25.80 -11.86 14.47
N LEU A 568 -24.86 -10.92 14.36
CA LEU A 568 -23.82 -10.69 15.37
C LEU A 568 -24.42 -10.15 16.68
N ALA A 569 -25.12 -11.01 17.42
CA ALA A 569 -25.44 -10.80 18.82
C ALA A 569 -24.14 -10.46 19.54
N GLY A 570 -24.01 -9.20 19.95
CA GLY A 570 -22.78 -8.60 20.44
C GLY A 570 -21.95 -9.58 21.27
N LEU A 571 -20.76 -9.90 20.77
CA LEU A 571 -19.68 -10.34 21.62
C LEU A 571 -19.44 -9.20 22.61
N ALA A 572 -20.09 -9.28 23.77
CA ALA A 572 -19.62 -8.61 24.96
C ALA A 572 -18.19 -9.12 25.17
N VAL A 573 -17.22 -8.34 24.70
CA VAL A 573 -15.81 -8.55 25.00
C VAL A 573 -15.75 -8.65 26.51
N ALA A 574 -15.40 -9.82 27.02
CA ALA A 574 -14.94 -9.94 28.39
C ALA A 574 -13.69 -9.07 28.49
N VAL A 575 -13.88 -7.82 28.89
CA VAL A 575 -12.79 -6.93 29.26
C VAL A 575 -11.99 -7.69 30.31
N PRO A 576 -10.70 -8.00 30.08
CA PRO A 576 -9.89 -8.61 31.10
C PRO A 576 -9.86 -7.65 32.29
N GLU A 577 -10.44 -8.03 33.43
CA GLU A 577 -10.35 -7.19 34.62
C GLU A 577 -8.86 -6.97 34.95
N PRO A 578 -8.41 -5.72 35.15
CA PRO A 578 -7.05 -5.47 35.57
C PRO A 578 -6.84 -6.04 36.98
N ALA A 579 -6.05 -7.11 37.05
CA ALA A 579 -5.23 -7.47 38.21
C ALA A 579 -5.92 -7.67 39.57
N ALA A 580 -7.12 -8.28 39.63
CA ALA A 580 -7.66 -8.77 40.92
C ALA A 580 -6.75 -9.82 41.59
N TRP A 581 -5.92 -10.53 40.82
CA TRP A 581 -4.91 -11.47 41.33
C TRP A 581 -3.71 -10.77 42.00
N ALA A 582 -3.37 -9.55 41.60
CA ALA A 582 -2.27 -8.79 42.22
C ALA A 582 -2.63 -8.33 43.64
N LEU A 583 -3.91 -8.03 43.90
CA LEU A 583 -4.40 -7.68 45.24
C LEU A 583 -4.52 -8.89 46.18
N ALA A 584 -4.83 -10.08 45.66
CA ALA A 584 -4.89 -11.31 46.46
C ALA A 584 -3.51 -11.80 46.92
N ILE A 585 -2.46 -11.59 46.10
CA ILE A 585 -1.07 -11.97 46.44
C ILE A 585 -0.44 -10.97 47.43
N PHE A 586 -0.76 -9.68 47.33
CA PHE A 586 -0.32 -8.68 48.32
C PHE A 586 -0.98 -8.86 49.70
N ALA A 587 -2.25 -9.28 49.75
CA ALA A 587 -2.95 -9.52 51.02
C ALA A 587 -2.45 -10.79 51.76
N SER A 588 -2.00 -11.82 51.03
CA SER A 588 -1.49 -13.06 51.62
C SER A 588 -0.01 -12.99 52.02
N GLY A 589 0.79 -12.14 51.36
CA GLY A 589 2.19 -11.88 51.74
C GLY A 589 2.36 -11.14 53.09
N MET A 590 1.45 -10.20 53.42
CA MET A 590 1.51 -9.47 54.69
C MET A 590 1.06 -10.29 55.91
N ALA A 591 0.27 -11.35 55.72
CA ALA A 591 -0.14 -12.24 56.81
C ALA A 591 0.96 -13.25 57.23
N ILE A 592 1.90 -13.57 56.33
CA ILE A 592 2.99 -14.53 56.60
C ILE A 592 4.18 -13.85 57.29
N LEU A 593 4.41 -12.55 57.05
CA LEU A 593 5.50 -11.79 57.67
C LEU A 593 5.23 -11.36 59.13
N HIS A 594 3.99 -11.47 59.62
CA HIS A 594 3.66 -11.17 61.03
C HIS A 594 3.75 -12.39 61.98
N ARG A 595 4.04 -13.60 61.47
CA ARG A 595 4.06 -14.84 62.28
C ARG A 595 5.45 -15.43 62.58
N ARG A 596 6.55 -14.76 62.22
CA ARG A 596 7.91 -15.23 62.54
C ARG A 596 8.84 -14.14 63.06
N ARG A 597 8.50 -13.56 64.22
CA ARG A 597 9.44 -13.03 65.23
C ARG A 597 8.82 -13.09 66.64
N VAL A 598 8.88 -14.27 67.25
CA VAL A 598 9.19 -14.49 68.69
C VAL A 598 10.20 -15.62 68.73
#